data_AF-A0A6S6STG8-F1
#
_entry.id   AF-A0A6S6STG8-F1
#
_cell.length_a   1.000
_cell.length_b   1.000
_cell.length_c   1.000
_cell.angle_alpha   90.00
_cell.angle_beta   90.00
_cell.angle_gamma   90.00
#
_symmetry.space_group_name_H-M   'P 1'
#
loop_
_entity.id
_entity.type
_entity.pdbx_description
1 polymer ?
#
loop_
_entity_poly.entity_id
_entity_poly.type
_entity_poly.pdbx_seq_one_letter_code
_entity_poly.pdbx_strand_id
1 'polypeptide(L)' 'MEDYLETCKALGREPQKVYKGVFNVRIEPELHKKVYQEALRAGVSLNSYVRLALSRSVGV' A
#
# COMPACT_ATOMS: atom_id res chain seq x y z
N MET A 1 -10.58 4.81 -19.82
CA MET A 1 -10.67 4.51 -18.38
C MET A 1 -12.09 4.82 -17.89
N GLU A 2 -13.12 4.35 -18.61
CA GLU A 2 -14.53 4.73 -18.39
C GLU A 2 -15.43 3.48 -18.18
N ASP A 3 -15.12 2.35 -18.82
CA ASP A 3 -15.89 1.10 -18.77
C ASP A 3 -16.12 0.45 -17.38
N TYR A 4 -15.20 0.62 -16.44
CA TYR A 4 -15.27 -0.10 -15.15
C TYR A 4 -16.38 0.47 -14.22
N LEU A 5 -16.71 1.76 -14.37
CA LEU A 5 -17.71 2.44 -13.54
C LEU A 5 -19.15 2.18 -14.02
N GLU A 6 -19.37 2.04 -15.32
CA GLU A 6 -20.69 1.75 -15.89
C GLU A 6 -21.13 0.31 -15.60
N THR A 7 -20.20 -0.65 -15.67
CA THR A 7 -20.47 -2.06 -15.36
C THR A 7 -20.86 -2.25 -13.89
N CYS A 8 -20.24 -1.49 -12.97
CA CYS A 8 -20.56 -1.57 -11.54
C CYS A 8 -21.94 -0.97 -11.20
N LYS A 9 -22.41 0.05 -11.93
CA LYS A 9 -23.76 0.61 -11.75
C LYS A 9 -24.87 -0.33 -12.23
N ALA A 10 -24.65 -1.07 -13.32
CA ALA A 10 -25.63 -1.99 -13.88
C ALA A 10 -25.92 -3.21 -12.98
N LEU A 11 -24.97 -3.59 -12.12
CA LEU A 11 -25.07 -4.77 -11.26
C LEU A 11 -25.54 -4.47 -9.82
N GLY A 12 -25.84 -3.20 -9.49
CA GLY A 12 -26.30 -2.81 -8.14
C GLY A 12 -25.31 -3.15 -7.02
N ARG A 13 -24.03 -3.36 -7.35
CA ARG A 13 -22.96 -3.68 -6.41
C ARG A 13 -22.04 -2.49 -6.27
N GLU A 14 -21.74 -2.11 -5.03
CA GLU A 14 -20.70 -1.12 -4.77
C GLU A 14 -19.41 -1.57 -5.47
N PRO A 15 -18.75 -0.70 -6.26
CA PRO A 15 -17.55 -1.08 -7.00
C PRO A 15 -16.54 -1.64 -6.00
N GLN A 16 -16.21 -2.93 -6.15
CA GLN A 16 -15.16 -3.56 -5.35
C GLN A 16 -13.93 -2.66 -5.43
N LYS A 17 -13.43 -2.23 -4.27
CA LYS A 17 -12.24 -1.38 -4.18
C LYS A 17 -11.11 -2.09 -4.92
N VAL A 18 -10.77 -1.57 -6.10
CA VAL A 18 -9.61 -2.03 -6.83
C VAL A 18 -8.41 -1.80 -5.92
N TYR A 19 -7.73 -2.87 -5.51
CA TYR A 19 -6.50 -2.79 -4.73
C TYR A 19 -5.37 -2.29 -5.64
N LYS A 20 -5.33 -0.98 -5.89
CA LYS A 20 -4.37 -0.33 -6.80
C LYS A 20 -2.92 -0.35 -6.30
N GLY A 21 -2.65 -0.94 -5.12
CA GLY A 21 -1.32 -1.00 -4.51
C GLY A 21 -0.75 0.36 -4.06
N VAL A 22 -1.54 1.43 -4.15
CA VAL A 22 -1.16 2.78 -3.71
C VAL A 22 -2.08 3.18 -2.58
N PHE A 23 -1.49 3.47 -1.42
CA PHE A 23 -2.21 3.99 -0.26
C PHE A 23 -1.29 4.95 0.51
N ASN A 24 -1.86 6.08 0.93
CA ASN A 24 -1.13 7.07 1.72
C ASN A 24 -1.27 6.71 3.20
N VAL A 25 -0.15 6.57 3.91
CA VAL A 25 -0.13 6.27 5.35
C VAL A 25 0.47 7.46 6.09
N ARG A 26 -0.20 7.90 7.16
CA ARG A 26 0.37 8.82 8.13
C ARG A 26 1.02 8.01 9.25
N ILE A 27 2.30 8.25 9.47
CA ILE A 27 3.07 7.68 10.59
C ILE A 27 3.76 8.79 11.37
N GLU A 28 4.09 8.52 12.62
CA GLU A 28 4.81 9.47 13.46
C GLU A 28 6.23 9.74 12.91
N PRO A 29 6.76 10.96 13.07
CA PRO A 29 8.10 11.31 12.57
C PRO A 29 9.22 10.41 13.11
N GLU A 30 9.12 9.99 14.37
CA GLU A 30 10.10 9.09 14.99
C GLU A 30 10.09 7.70 14.36
N LEU A 31 8.89 7.18 14.05
CA LEU A 31 8.75 5.91 13.36
C LEU A 31 9.29 6.03 11.92
N HIS A 32 8.95 7.11 11.22
CA HIS A 32 9.50 7.37 9.88
C HIS A 32 11.03 7.35 9.86
N LYS A 33 11.68 8.00 10.84
CA LYS A 33 13.14 8.01 10.99
C LYS A 33 13.69 6.59 11.17
N LYS A 34 13.10 5.79 12.06
CA LYS A 34 13.54 4.41 12.30
C LYS A 34 13.40 3.55 11.06
N VAL A 35 12.24 3.59 10.39
CA VAL A 35 11.98 2.83 9.16
C VAL A 35 12.96 3.21 8.05
N TYR A 36 13.27 4.50 7.90
CA TYR A 36 14.27 4.96 6.93
C TYR A 36 15.68 4.43 7.24
N GLN A 37 16.09 4.43 8.51
CA GLN A 37 17.39 3.89 8.93
C GLN A 37 17.49 2.37 8.71
N GLU A 38 16.42 1.62 8.97
CA GLU A 38 16.37 0.19 8.69
C GLU A 38 16.43 -0.10 7.18
N ALA A 39 15.71 0.69 6.37
CA ALA A 39 15.76 0.57 4.91
C ALA A 39 17.17 0.79 4.37
N LEU A 40 17.88 1.82 4.88
CA LEU A 40 19.29 2.07 4.54
C LEU A 40 20.20 0.90 4.95
N ARG A 41 20.03 0.36 6.17
CA ARG A 41 20.81 -0.80 6.64
C ARG A 41 20.58 -2.06 5.80
N ALA A 42 19.35 -2.25 5.31
CA ALA A 42 19.00 -3.34 4.41
C ALA A 42 19.39 -3.07 2.94
N GLY A 43 19.89 -1.88 2.60
CA GLY A 43 20.26 -1.52 1.22
C GLY A 43 19.06 -1.39 0.27
N VAL A 44 17.86 -1.12 0.80
CA VAL A 44 16.62 -1.03 0.01
C VAL A 44 15.94 0.33 0.16
N SER A 45 15.05 0.66 -0.77
CA SER A 45 14.24 1.88 -0.65
C SER A 45 13.27 1.80 0.55
N LEU A 46 12.85 2.96 1.07
CA LEU A 46 11.84 3.04 2.14
C LEU A 46 10.56 2.28 1.76
N ASN A 47 10.09 2.46 0.53
CA ASN A 47 8.87 1.79 0.06
C ASN A 47 9.06 0.27 -0.03
N SER A 48 10.22 -0.19 -0.50
CA SER A 48 10.55 -1.63 -0.52
C SER A 48 10.60 -2.22 0.88
N TYR A 49 11.19 -1.50 1.82
CA TYR A 49 11.23 -1.92 3.23
C TYR A 49 9.82 -2.00 3.83
N VAL A 50 8.97 -1.00 3.59
CA VAL A 50 7.57 -1.01 4.03
C VAL A 50 6.80 -2.18 3.41
N ARG A 51 6.97 -2.44 2.11
CA ARG A 51 6.34 -3.62 1.47
C ARG A 51 6.78 -4.92 2.12
N LEU A 52 8.07 -5.11 2.38
CA LEU A 52 8.60 -6.30 3.03
C LEU A 52 8.01 -6.48 4.45
N ALA A 53 7.95 -5.40 5.22
CA ALA A 53 7.36 -5.40 6.56
C ALA A 53 5.86 -5.79 6.52
N LEU A 54 5.11 -5.25 5.56
CA LEU A 54 3.71 -5.60 5.35
C LEU A 54 3.53 -7.05 4.90
N SER A 55 4.36 -7.52 3.96
CA SER A 55 4.39 -8.92 3.51
C SER A 55 4.56 -9.88 4.69
N ARG A 56 5.57 -9.61 5.53
CA ARG A 56 5.85 -10.39 6.74
C ARG A 56 4.70 -10.33 7.76
N SER A 57 4.04 -9.18 7.89
CA SER A 57 2.91 -8.99 8.79
C SER A 57 1.68 -9.82 8.41
N VAL A 58 1.46 -10.06 7.11
CA VAL A 58 0.25 -10.75 6.62
C VAL A 58 0.54 -12.15 6.05
N GLY A 59 1.81 -12.56 6.03
CA GLY A 59 2.24 -13.89 5.61
C GLY A 59 2.20 -14.13 4.10
N VAL A 60 2.46 -13.08 3.30
CA VAL A 60 2.54 -13.14 1.82
C VAL A 60 3.95 -12.86 1.32
#